data_AF-T1HU83-F1
#
_entry.id   AF-T1HU83-F1
#
_cell.length_a   1.000
_cell.length_b   1.000
_cell.length_c   1.000
_cell.angle_alpha   90.00
_cell.angle_beta   90.00
_cell.angle_gamma   90.00
#
_symmetry.space_group_name_H-M   'P 1'
#
loop_
_entity.id
_entity.type
_entity.pdbx_description
1 polymer ?
#
loop_
_entity_poly.entity_id
_entity_poly.type
_entity_poly.pdbx_seq_one_letter_code
_entity_poly.pdbx_strand_id
1 'polypeptide(L)'
;MVSCPVPIITAIDGLAAASGCQLVPQSDIAICTERSSFSTPGANFGIFCSTPGIPLARSVPRKLCAYMLFTGIPITSEQALQNGLISKVTSNDNLEKVFCEIVDYFWDTIDPPAANLIEFDAEHSIALSP
;
A
#
# COMPACT_ATOMS: atom_id res chain seq x y z
N MET A 1 -0.59 -12.04 2.57
CA MET A 1 -1.68 -11.22 1.98
C MET A 1 -2.79 -12.05 1.37
N VAL A 2 -2.55 -12.82 0.30
CA VAL A 2 -3.60 -13.49 -0.51
C VAL A 2 -4.51 -14.49 0.25
N SER A 3 -4.13 -14.92 1.45
CA SER A 3 -4.91 -15.85 2.30
C SER A 3 -5.12 -15.34 3.72
N CYS A 4 -5.04 -14.03 3.94
CA CYS A 4 -5.22 -13.45 5.27
C CYS A 4 -6.71 -13.47 5.65
N PRO A 5 -7.09 -14.01 6.82
CA PRO A 5 -8.48 -14.04 7.26
C PRO A 5 -8.97 -12.67 7.75
N VAL A 6 -8.05 -11.73 7.98
CA VAL A 6 -8.32 -10.38 8.48
C VAL A 6 -7.97 -9.33 7.43
N PRO A 7 -8.66 -8.18 7.40
CA PRO A 7 -8.32 -7.09 6.49
C PRO A 7 -6.92 -6.54 6.72
N ILE A 8 -6.25 -6.14 5.65
CA ILE A 8 -4.89 -5.62 5.69
C ILE A 8 -4.87 -4.16 5.29
N ILE A 9 -4.36 -3.34 6.21
CA ILE A 9 -4.17 -1.90 6.03
C ILE A 9 -2.67 -1.64 5.87
N THR A 10 -2.26 -1.04 4.76
CA THR A 10 -0.86 -0.58 4.56
C THR A 10 -0.77 0.90 4.82
N ALA A 11 0.15 1.31 5.70
CA ALA A 11 0.49 2.71 5.95
C ALA A 11 1.88 2.99 5.38
N ILE A 12 1.97 3.91 4.42
CA ILE A 12 3.21 4.24 3.73
C ILE A 12 3.70 5.62 4.18
N ASP A 13 4.97 5.67 4.57
CA ASP A 13 5.65 6.93 4.85
C ASP A 13 6.98 7.03 4.10
N GLY A 14 6.97 7.71 2.97
CA GLY A 14 8.13 7.87 2.09
C GLY A 14 8.09 6.96 0.86
N LEU A 15 9.24 6.43 0.45
CA LEU A 15 9.36 5.70 -0.81
C LEU A 15 8.98 4.23 -0.67
N ALA A 16 7.91 3.82 -1.34
CA ALA A 16 7.57 2.42 -1.58
C ALA A 16 8.15 1.96 -2.93
N ALA A 17 9.27 1.24 -2.89
CA ALA A 17 9.95 0.75 -4.09
C ALA A 17 9.98 -0.77 -4.17
N ALA A 18 10.01 -1.31 -5.40
CA ALA A 18 10.15 -2.75 -5.67
C ALA A 18 9.13 -3.59 -4.88
N SER A 19 9.57 -4.49 -3.99
CA SER A 19 8.68 -5.31 -3.17
C SER A 19 7.83 -4.49 -2.20
N GLY A 20 8.29 -3.32 -1.73
CA GLY A 20 7.47 -2.41 -0.94
C GLY A 20 6.29 -1.86 -1.75
N CYS A 21 6.52 -1.57 -3.04
CA CYS A 21 5.45 -1.14 -3.96
C CYS A 21 4.45 -2.26 -4.29
N GLN A 22 4.82 -3.54 -4.11
CA GLN A 22 3.90 -4.67 -4.30
C GLN A 22 2.84 -4.73 -3.19
N LEU A 23 3.19 -4.39 -1.95
CA LEU A 23 2.28 -4.53 -0.80
C LEU A 23 1.06 -3.62 -0.93
N VAL A 24 1.27 -2.42 -1.49
CA VAL A 24 0.24 -1.39 -1.65
C VAL A 24 -0.99 -1.91 -2.43
N PRO A 25 -0.88 -2.37 -3.69
CA PRO A 25 -2.01 -2.91 -4.45
C PRO A 25 -2.53 -4.27 -3.96
N GLN A 26 -1.83 -4.93 -3.03
CA GLN A 26 -2.24 -6.21 -2.43
C GLN A 26 -3.00 -6.03 -1.10
N SER A 27 -2.97 -4.82 -0.52
CA SER A 27 -3.75 -4.47 0.66
C SER A 27 -5.20 -4.17 0.34
N ASP A 28 -6.06 -4.34 1.35
CA ASP A 28 -7.47 -3.96 1.25
C ASP A 28 -7.62 -2.43 1.34
N ILE A 29 -6.81 -1.80 2.19
CA ILE A 29 -6.76 -0.34 2.36
C ILE A 29 -5.29 0.08 2.35
N ALA A 30 -4.98 1.13 1.58
CA ALA A 30 -3.67 1.75 1.60
C ALA A 30 -3.79 3.25 1.92
N ILE A 31 -3.04 3.70 2.92
CA ILE A 31 -2.92 5.12 3.27
C ILE A 31 -1.47 5.56 3.18
N CYS A 32 -1.21 6.81 2.82
CA CYS A 32 0.15 7.31 2.77
C CYS A 32 0.29 8.77 3.20
N THR A 33 1.52 9.17 3.53
CA THR A 33 1.84 10.59 3.73
C THR A 33 1.94 11.35 2.41
N GLU A 34 1.79 12.68 2.46
CA GLU A 34 2.00 13.58 1.32
C GLU A 34 3.39 13.39 0.68
N ARG A 35 4.43 13.15 1.49
CA ARG A 35 5.80 12.90 1.01
C ARG A 35 6.02 11.52 0.39
N SER A 36 5.02 10.65 0.41
CA SER A 36 5.16 9.29 -0.10
C SER A 36 5.24 9.24 -1.62
N SER A 37 5.98 8.25 -2.13
CA SER A 37 6.11 7.99 -3.57
C SER A 37 6.24 6.50 -3.86
N PHE A 38 5.89 6.09 -5.07
CA PHE A 38 5.78 4.68 -5.45
C PHE A 38 6.58 4.41 -6.72
N SER A 39 7.46 3.41 -6.70
CA SER A 39 8.36 3.13 -7.82
C SER A 39 8.55 1.63 -8.10
N THR A 40 8.68 1.30 -9.38
CA THR A 40 9.09 -0.02 -9.86
C THR A 40 10.46 0.10 -10.56
N PRO A 41 11.57 0.12 -9.80
CA PRO A 41 12.89 0.52 -10.31
C PRO A 41 13.54 -0.50 -11.26
N GLY A 42 12.92 -1.67 -11.50
CA GLY A 42 13.52 -2.72 -12.32
C GLY A 42 13.93 -2.27 -13.73
N ALA A 43 13.17 -1.36 -14.35
CA ALA A 43 13.51 -0.79 -15.65
C ALA A 43 14.90 -0.13 -15.68
N ASN A 44 15.30 0.52 -14.57
CA ASN A 44 16.60 1.18 -14.44
C ASN A 44 17.77 0.19 -14.45
N PHE A 45 17.51 -1.09 -14.20
CA PHE A 45 18.47 -2.18 -14.20
C PHE A 45 18.29 -3.12 -15.39
N GLY A 46 17.43 -2.77 -16.36
CA GLY A 46 17.13 -3.62 -17.52
C GLY A 46 16.37 -4.91 -17.17
N ILE A 47 15.73 -4.97 -16.00
CA ILE A 47 14.95 -6.14 -15.55
C ILE A 47 13.47 -5.81 -15.47
N PHE A 48 12.64 -6.75 -15.91
CA PHE A 48 11.21 -6.63 -15.69
C PHE A 48 10.88 -6.96 -14.23
N CYS A 49 10.34 -5.98 -13.49
CA CYS A 49 9.96 -6.14 -12.09
C CYS A 49 8.57 -6.80 -12.00
N SER A 50 8.50 -8.12 -12.22
CA SER A 50 7.25 -8.89 -12.19
C SER A 50 6.56 -8.84 -10.82
N THR A 51 7.37 -8.80 -9.76
CA THR A 51 6.97 -8.75 -8.34
C THR A 51 5.93 -7.64 -8.06
N PRO A 52 6.20 -6.34 -8.29
CA PRO A 52 5.16 -5.30 -8.25
C PRO A 52 4.32 -5.23 -9.53
N GLY A 53 4.82 -5.71 -10.68
CA GLY A 53 4.13 -5.56 -11.96
C GLY A 53 2.80 -6.30 -12.06
N ILE A 54 2.73 -7.52 -11.54
CA ILE A 54 1.48 -8.31 -11.53
C ILE A 54 0.38 -7.64 -10.69
N PRO A 55 0.61 -7.26 -9.41
CA PRO A 55 -0.43 -6.63 -8.62
C PRO A 55 -0.74 -5.20 -9.10
N LEU A 56 0.25 -4.41 -9.54
CA LEU A 56 -0.02 -3.09 -10.13
C LEU A 56 -0.91 -3.18 -11.38
N ALA A 57 -0.66 -4.13 -12.27
CA ALA A 57 -1.47 -4.31 -13.47
C ALA A 57 -2.94 -4.66 -13.18
N ARG A 58 -3.25 -5.14 -11.97
CA ARG A 58 -4.60 -5.45 -11.52
C ARG A 58 -5.28 -4.30 -10.78
N SER A 59 -4.51 -3.40 -10.17
CA SER A 59 -5.05 -2.37 -9.27
C SER A 59 -5.07 -0.96 -9.87
N VAL A 60 -4.29 -0.67 -10.93
CA VAL A 60 -4.24 0.69 -11.53
C VAL A 60 -4.51 0.68 -13.03
N PRO A 61 -4.87 1.83 -13.65
CA PRO A 61 -5.04 1.94 -15.08
C PRO A 61 -3.81 1.46 -15.85
N ARG A 62 -4.04 0.71 -16.94
CA ARG A 62 -2.99 0.10 -17.77
C ARG A 62 -1.87 1.07 -18.17
N LYS A 63 -2.20 2.33 -18.47
CA LYS A 63 -1.22 3.34 -18.89
C LYS A 63 -0.30 3.77 -17.74
N LEU A 64 -0.83 3.92 -16.53
CA LEU A 64 -0.01 4.23 -15.35
C LEU A 64 0.91 3.06 -15.02
N CYS A 65 0.38 1.84 -15.01
CA CYS A 65 1.18 0.63 -14.77
C CYS A 65 2.33 0.51 -15.79
N ALA A 66 2.04 0.68 -17.09
CA ALA A 66 3.06 0.66 -18.14
C ALA A 66 4.09 1.80 -17.96
N TYR A 67 3.66 3.00 -17.59
CA TYR A 67 4.56 4.11 -17.31
C TYR A 67 5.54 3.77 -16.17
N MET A 68 5.03 3.30 -15.03
CA MET A 68 5.87 2.90 -13.89
C MET A 68 6.83 1.77 -14.29
N LEU A 69 6.32 0.69 -14.90
CA LEU A 69 7.10 -0.51 -15.20
C LEU A 69 8.15 -0.31 -16.29
N PHE A 70 7.90 0.55 -17.28
CA PHE A 70 8.83 0.76 -18.39
C PHE A 70 9.80 1.90 -18.17
N THR A 71 9.49 2.86 -17.31
CA THR A 71 10.37 4.01 -17.04
C THR A 71 11.11 3.92 -15.72
N GLY A 72 10.58 3.16 -14.75
CA GLY A 72 11.09 3.17 -13.38
C GLY A 72 10.89 4.49 -12.63
N ILE A 73 10.25 5.49 -13.25
CA ILE A 73 10.04 6.82 -12.65
C ILE A 73 9.00 6.70 -11.53
N PRO A 74 9.30 7.20 -10.31
CA PRO A 74 8.34 7.19 -9.22
C PRO A 74 7.11 8.06 -9.52
N ILE A 75 5.96 7.66 -8.96
CA ILE A 75 4.75 8.48 -8.94
C ILE A 75 4.53 9.05 -7.53
N THR A 76 3.87 10.20 -7.45
CA THR A 76 3.56 10.87 -6.18
C THR A 76 2.37 10.23 -5.47
N SER A 77 2.21 10.53 -4.17
CA SER A 77 1.02 10.25 -3.37
C SER A 77 -0.29 10.69 -4.05
N GLU A 78 -0.30 11.90 -4.61
CA GLU A 78 -1.45 12.45 -5.34
C GLU A 78 -1.78 11.64 -6.60
N GLN A 79 -0.76 11.29 -7.40
CA GLN A 79 -0.96 10.46 -8.59
C GLN A 79 -1.45 9.06 -8.23
N ALA A 80 -0.94 8.49 -7.14
CA ALA A 80 -1.38 7.20 -6.62
C ALA A 80 -2.85 7.25 -6.18
N LEU A 81 -3.28 8.31 -5.48
CA LEU A 81 -4.67 8.52 -5.07
C LEU A 81 -5.60 8.64 -6.28
N GLN A 82 -5.26 9.51 -7.24
CA GLN A 82 -6.07 9.76 -8.44
C GLN A 82 -6.25 8.51 -9.31
N ASN A 83 -5.32 7.56 -9.25
CA ASN A 83 -5.36 6.34 -10.04
C ASN A 83 -5.81 5.11 -9.24
N GLY A 84 -6.29 5.30 -8.01
CA GLY A 84 -6.84 4.22 -7.17
C GLY A 84 -5.80 3.23 -6.64
N LEU A 85 -4.52 3.59 -6.66
CA LEU A 85 -3.46 2.78 -6.05
C LEU A 85 -3.52 2.81 -4.52
N ILE A 86 -3.95 3.95 -3.97
CA ILE A 86 -4.12 4.17 -2.53
C ILE A 86 -5.47 4.81 -2.23
N SER A 87 -5.94 4.63 -1.00
CA SER A 87 -7.27 5.05 -0.53
C SER A 87 -7.27 6.45 0.07
N LYS A 88 -6.18 6.89 0.72
CA LYS A 88 -6.11 8.19 1.40
C LYS A 88 -4.68 8.73 1.50
N VAL A 89 -4.54 10.03 1.34
CA VAL A 89 -3.30 10.78 1.66
C VAL A 89 -3.50 11.55 2.96
N THR A 90 -2.48 11.58 3.80
CA THR A 90 -2.45 12.31 5.08
C THR A 90 -1.27 13.28 5.11
N SER A 91 -1.32 14.28 5.98
CA SER A 91 -0.11 15.03 6.31
C SER A 91 0.92 14.12 7.01
N ASN A 92 2.20 14.50 6.92
CA ASN A 92 3.30 13.66 7.40
C ASN A 92 3.18 13.28 8.90
N ASP A 93 2.66 14.19 9.72
CA ASP A 93 2.54 13.99 11.18
C ASP A 93 1.22 13.33 11.61
N ASN A 94 0.31 13.03 10.67
CA ASN A 94 -1.03 12.49 10.97
C ASN A 94 -1.21 11.03 10.53
N LEU A 95 -0.19 10.37 9.99
CA LEU A 95 -0.34 9.02 9.45
C LEU A 95 -0.83 8.02 10.50
N GLU A 96 -0.18 7.99 11.67
CA GLU A 96 -0.53 7.09 12.77
C GLU A 96 -1.94 7.35 13.30
N LYS A 97 -2.31 8.62 13.46
CA LYS A 97 -3.65 9.00 13.89
C LYS A 97 -4.72 8.47 12.92
N VAL A 98 -4.52 8.68 11.62
CA VAL A 98 -5.47 8.22 10.59
C VAL A 98 -5.52 6.71 10.51
N PHE A 99 -4.38 6.03 10.71
CA PHE A 99 -4.33 4.57 10.81
C PHE A 99 -5.23 4.08 11.96
N CYS A 100 -5.04 4.62 13.16
CA CYS A 100 -5.87 4.27 14.33
C CYS A 100 -7.35 4.56 14.09
N GLU A 101 -7.70 5.72 13.51
CA GLU A 101 -9.09 6.03 13.15
C GLU A 101 -9.71 4.95 12.25
N ILE A 102 -9.00 4.48 11.22
CA ILE A 102 -9.49 3.42 10.32
C ILE A 102 -9.68 2.10 11.06
N VAL A 103 -8.74 1.77 11.94
CA VAL A 103 -8.80 0.58 12.79
C VAL A 103 -10.00 0.65 13.73
N ASP A 104 -10.22 1.78 14.39
CA ASP A 104 -11.36 2.02 15.28
C ASP A 104 -12.69 1.90 14.53
N TYR A 105 -12.82 2.51 13.34
CA TYR A 105 -14.01 2.36 12.50
C TYR A 105 -14.30 0.90 12.16
N PHE A 106 -13.26 0.11 11.87
CA PHE A 106 -13.40 -1.31 11.57
C PHE A 106 -13.90 -2.08 12.80
N TRP A 107 -13.28 -1.87 13.97
CA TRP A 107 -13.67 -2.55 15.21
C TRP A 107 -15.08 -2.20 15.68
N ASP A 108 -15.48 -0.93 15.59
CA ASP A 108 -16.82 -0.48 15.96
C ASP A 108 -17.92 -1.07 15.06
N THR A 109 -17.55 -1.49 13.84
CA THR A 109 -18.49 -2.06 12.86
C THR A 109 -18.66 -3.58 13.03
N ILE A 110 -17.74 -4.26 13.69
CA ILE A 110 -17.74 -5.72 13.81
C ILE A 110 -18.51 -6.16 15.06
N ASP A 111 -19.51 -7.01 14.88
CA ASP A 111 -20.24 -7.64 15.98
C ASP A 111 -19.29 -8.50 16.86
N PRO A 112 -19.42 -8.45 18.20
CA PRO A 112 -18.51 -9.11 19.15
C PRO A 112 -18.20 -10.62 18.90
N PRO A 113 -19.09 -11.47 18.34
CA PRO A 113 -18.73 -12.85 18.03
C PRO A 113 -17.69 -13.02 16.90
N ALA A 114 -17.50 -12.04 16.02
CA ALA A 114 -16.52 -12.10 14.92
C ALA A 114 -15.12 -11.58 15.32
N ALA A 115 -15.01 -10.85 16.43
CA ALA A 115 -13.74 -10.31 16.94
C ALA A 115 -12.73 -11.42 17.32
N ASN A 116 -13.21 -12.62 17.66
CA ASN A 116 -12.37 -13.76 18.07
C ASN A 116 -11.58 -14.42 16.92
N LEU A 117 -11.77 -13.98 15.68
CA LEU A 117 -11.04 -14.48 14.50
C LEU A 117 -9.89 -13.56 14.06
N ILE A 118 -9.73 -12.41 14.74
CA ILE A 118 -8.75 -11.40 14.36
C ILE A 118 -7.53 -11.52 15.27
N GLU A 119 -6.60 -12.42 14.91
CA GLU A 119 -5.24 -12.37 15.45
C GLU A 119 -4.48 -11.24 14.76
N PHE A 120 -4.04 -10.28 15.58
CA PHE A 120 -3.20 -9.15 15.19
C PHE A 120 -1.78 -9.67 14.90
N ASP A 121 -1.49 -10.02 13.64
CA ASP A 121 -0.13 -10.35 13.22
C ASP A 121 0.67 -9.05 13.03
N ALA A 122 1.07 -8.47 14.16
CA ALA A 122 1.92 -7.28 14.23
C ALA A 122 3.32 -7.51 13.64
N GLU A 123 3.72 -8.75 13.38
CA GLU A 123 5.13 -9.08 13.17
C GLU A 123 5.59 -9.01 11.70
N HIS A 124 4.69 -8.90 10.71
CA HIS A 124 5.09 -9.09 9.30
C HIS A 124 4.82 -7.93 8.33
N SER A 125 4.46 -6.72 8.77
CA SER A 125 4.40 -5.56 7.87
C SER A 125 4.91 -4.23 8.45
N ILE A 126 5.50 -4.25 9.63
CA ILE A 126 6.31 -3.13 10.11
C ILE A 126 7.71 -3.31 9.51
N ALA A 127 7.92 -2.83 8.29
CA ALA A 127 9.27 -2.54 7.80
C ALA A 127 9.79 -1.28 8.51
N LEU A 128 10.07 -1.41 9.81
CA LEU A 128 11.01 -0.55 10.51
C LEU A 128 12.39 -1.17 10.32
N SER A 129 13.30 -0.46 9.65
CA SER A 129 14.70 -0.29 10.09
C SER A 129 15.53 0.49 9.05
N PRO A 130 16.55 1.25 9.49
CA PRO A 130 16.96 1.49 10.87
C PRO A 130 16.34 2.76 11.49
#